data_AF-A0A3D1DDZ8-F1
#
_entry.id   AF-A0A3D1DDZ8-F1
#
_cell.length_a   1.000
_cell.length_b   1.000
_cell.length_c   1.000
_cell.angle_alpha   90.00
_cell.angle_beta   90.00
_cell.angle_gamma   90.00
#
_symmetry.space_group_name_H-M   'P 1'
#
loop_
_entity.id
_entity.type
_entity.pdbx_description
1 polymer ?
#
loop_
_entity_poly.entity_id
_entity_poly.type
_entity_poly.pdbx_seq_one_letter_code
_entity_poly.pdbx_strand_id
1 'polypeptide(L)'
;MKTRPRTPRHEKTRPGSVLVVVLVVVSLLTLGAYTFSEMMMVEAEATGMYARQVQTRAMADSGVELVAALLGDSLDPLEIDFYHDAEQFQGVTVISNDNPGLRGRFSVVAPIEADPEYRQIRFGLIDESARININAILSLQLDTTDFEADMPTDDGGDDGG
;
A
#
# COMPACT_ATOMS: atom_id res chain seq x y z
N MET A 1 -13.95 99.34 24.68
CA MET A 1 -12.93 98.32 24.36
C MET A 1 -13.64 96.97 24.26
N LYS A 2 -13.72 96.36 23.07
CA LYS A 2 -14.66 95.28 22.72
C LYS A 2 -13.95 93.91 22.79
N THR A 3 -14.35 93.03 23.70
CA THR A 3 -13.82 91.65 23.80
C THR A 3 -14.47 90.75 22.76
N ARG A 4 -13.65 90.04 21.97
CA ARG A 4 -14.10 89.15 20.89
C ARG A 4 -14.62 87.81 21.44
N PRO A 5 -15.65 87.20 20.84
CA PRO A 5 -16.11 85.88 21.24
C PRO A 5 -15.12 84.80 20.75
N ARG A 6 -14.86 83.79 21.60
CA ARG A 6 -14.07 82.60 21.24
C ARG A 6 -15.00 81.61 20.54
N THR A 7 -14.71 81.29 19.29
CA THR A 7 -15.39 80.22 18.55
C THR A 7 -15.01 78.86 19.14
N PRO A 8 -15.98 77.97 19.43
CA PRO A 8 -15.66 76.61 19.83
C PRO A 8 -15.07 75.86 18.62
N ARG A 9 -13.85 75.34 18.79
CA ARG A 9 -13.17 74.50 17.82
C ARG A 9 -13.79 73.11 17.93
N HIS A 10 -14.52 72.68 16.90
CA HIS A 10 -15.11 71.34 16.87
C HIS A 10 -13.97 70.30 16.77
N GLU A 11 -13.63 69.68 17.90
CA GLU A 11 -12.67 68.58 17.95
C GLU A 11 -13.26 67.38 17.21
N LYS A 12 -12.53 66.90 16.20
CA LYS A 12 -12.92 65.79 15.34
C LYS A 12 -12.91 64.49 16.15
N THR A 13 -14.07 64.13 16.69
CA THR A 13 -14.32 62.87 17.40
C THR A 13 -14.53 61.71 16.41
N ARG A 14 -13.45 61.07 15.96
CA ARG A 14 -13.49 59.67 15.44
C ARG A 14 -12.21 58.84 15.69
N PRO A 15 -11.73 58.66 16.94
CA PRO A 15 -10.65 57.70 17.21
C PRO A 15 -11.14 56.25 17.44
N GLY A 16 -12.41 56.04 17.81
CA GLY A 16 -12.92 54.69 18.17
C GLY A 16 -13.23 53.76 17.00
N SER A 17 -13.65 54.29 15.83
CA SER A 17 -14.04 53.46 14.68
C SER A 17 -12.86 52.75 14.03
N VAL A 18 -11.65 53.33 14.12
CA VAL A 18 -10.43 52.75 13.54
C VAL A 18 -10.07 51.45 14.25
N LEU A 19 -10.18 51.41 15.58
CA LEU A 19 -9.94 50.21 16.38
C LEU A 19 -10.88 49.06 15.99
N VAL A 20 -12.15 49.36 15.72
CA VAL A 20 -13.12 48.35 15.26
C VAL A 20 -12.73 47.80 13.89
N VAL A 21 -12.36 48.67 12.94
CA VAL A 21 -11.93 48.24 11.61
C VAL A 21 -10.67 47.38 11.69
N VAL A 22 -9.67 47.80 12.48
CA VAL A 22 -8.43 47.03 12.67
C VAL A 22 -8.74 45.67 13.31
N LEU A 23 -9.62 45.63 14.32
CA LEU A 23 -10.03 44.37 14.95
C LEU A 23 -10.66 43.42 13.92
N VAL A 24 -11.54 43.92 13.06
CA VAL A 24 -12.17 43.12 12.00
C VAL A 24 -11.15 42.65 10.97
N VAL A 25 -10.21 43.51 10.55
CA VAL A 25 -9.15 43.12 9.62
C VAL A 25 -8.26 42.04 10.23
N VAL A 26 -7.84 42.22 11.49
CA VAL A 26 -7.01 41.24 12.20
C VAL A 26 -7.77 39.94 12.44
N SER A 27 -9.06 39.96 12.74
CA SER A 27 -9.85 38.74 12.91
C SER A 27 -10.01 37.98 11.59
N LEU A 28 -10.25 38.67 10.47
CA LEU A 28 -10.31 38.05 9.14
C LEU A 28 -8.95 37.48 8.72
N LEU A 29 -7.84 38.20 8.98
CA LEU A 29 -6.50 37.70 8.71
C LEU A 29 -6.15 36.48 9.58
N THR A 30 -6.52 36.51 10.86
CA THR A 30 -6.31 35.36 11.77
C THR A 30 -7.09 34.14 11.30
N LEU A 31 -8.36 34.33 10.90
CA LEU A 31 -9.17 33.22 10.40
C LEU A 31 -8.59 32.64 9.10
N GLY A 32 -8.12 33.50 8.18
CA GLY A 32 -7.44 33.05 6.95
C GLY A 32 -6.12 32.32 7.22
N ALA A 33 -5.31 32.80 8.17
CA ALA A 33 -4.08 32.13 8.57
C ALA A 33 -4.36 30.79 9.24
N TYR A 34 -5.44 30.70 10.03
CA TYR A 34 -5.88 29.48 10.70
C TYR A 34 -6.29 28.41 9.69
N THR A 35 -7.15 28.74 8.71
CA THR A 35 -7.59 27.79 7.69
C THR A 35 -6.44 27.33 6.79
N PHE A 36 -5.53 28.22 6.43
CA PHE A 36 -4.31 27.86 5.69
C PHE A 36 -3.43 26.89 6.49
N SER A 37 -3.25 27.14 7.79
CA SER A 37 -2.44 26.28 8.66
C SER A 37 -3.05 24.89 8.79
N GLU A 38 -4.37 24.78 8.91
CA GLU A 38 -5.07 23.48 8.92
C GLU A 38 -4.84 22.70 7.62
N MET A 39 -4.97 23.35 6.46
CA MET A 39 -4.71 22.71 5.16
C MET A 39 -3.26 22.22 5.03
N MET A 40 -2.29 23.04 5.45
CA MET A 40 -0.87 22.66 5.41
C MET A 40 -0.53 21.49 6.33
N MET A 41 -1.16 21.39 7.51
CA MET A 41 -0.95 20.24 8.40
C MET A 41 -1.40 18.93 7.75
N VAL A 42 -2.57 18.94 7.11
CA VAL A 42 -3.10 17.77 6.40
C VAL A 42 -2.19 17.38 5.23
N GLU A 43 -1.70 18.35 4.46
CA GLU A 43 -0.79 18.09 3.33
C GLU A 43 0.56 17.53 3.78
N ALA A 44 1.12 18.04 4.88
CA ALA A 44 2.35 17.53 5.46
C ALA A 44 2.20 16.06 5.92
N GLU A 45 1.08 15.73 6.57
CA GLU A 45 0.78 14.35 6.97
C GLU A 45 0.62 13.43 5.75
N ALA A 46 -0.15 13.87 4.74
CA ALA A 46 -0.34 13.12 3.51
C ALA A 46 0.98 12.88 2.76
N THR A 47 1.86 13.88 2.70
CA THR A 47 3.18 13.77 2.09
C THR A 47 4.06 12.77 2.85
N GLY A 48 4.00 12.79 4.18
CA GLY A 48 4.71 11.81 5.03
C GLY A 48 4.22 10.38 4.81
N MET A 49 2.90 10.18 4.72
CA MET A 49 2.31 8.87 4.42
C MET A 49 2.70 8.38 3.02
N TYR A 50 2.64 9.25 2.02
CA TYR A 50 3.03 8.93 0.64
C TYR A 50 4.51 8.53 0.55
N ALA A 51 5.40 9.31 1.16
CA ALA A 51 6.83 9.00 1.22
C ALA A 51 7.08 7.63 1.87
N ARG A 52 6.38 7.32 2.97
CA ARG A 52 6.48 6.02 3.64
C ARG A 52 5.96 4.88 2.75
N GLN A 53 4.86 5.07 2.02
CA GLN A 53 4.34 4.07 1.10
C GLN A 53 5.33 3.75 -0.02
N VAL A 54 5.93 4.78 -0.64
CA VAL A 54 6.96 4.61 -1.67
C VAL A 54 8.17 3.87 -1.09
N GLN A 55 8.59 4.22 0.12
CA GLN A 55 9.71 3.55 0.79
C GLN A 55 9.41 2.07 1.07
N THR A 56 8.23 1.75 1.61
CA THR A 56 7.79 0.37 1.85
C THR A 56 7.74 -0.43 0.56
N ARG A 57 7.26 0.17 -0.53
CA ARG A 57 7.24 -0.46 -1.85
C ARG A 57 8.66 -0.77 -2.32
N ALA A 58 9.57 0.20 -2.26
CA ALA A 58 10.97 0.01 -2.65
C ALA A 58 11.68 -1.07 -1.81
N MET A 59 11.34 -1.18 -0.51
CA MET A 59 11.85 -2.26 0.34
C MET A 59 11.34 -3.63 -0.11
N ALA A 60 10.05 -3.74 -0.47
CA ALA A 60 9.50 -4.97 -0.99
C ALA A 60 10.13 -5.35 -2.34
N ASP A 61 10.30 -4.38 -3.24
CA ASP A 61 10.95 -4.58 -4.54
C ASP A 61 12.42 -5.02 -4.37
N SER A 62 13.11 -4.55 -3.32
CA SER A 62 14.47 -5.03 -2.97
C SER A 62 14.49 -6.52 -2.59
N GLY A 63 13.41 -7.01 -1.98
CA GLY A 63 13.25 -8.43 -1.68
C GLY A 63 13.04 -9.27 -2.94
N VAL A 64 12.29 -8.75 -3.91
CA VAL A 64 12.14 -9.41 -5.23
C VAL A 64 13.48 -9.52 -5.93
N GLU A 65 14.29 -8.45 -5.92
CA GLU A 65 15.62 -8.46 -6.53
C GLU A 65 16.57 -9.44 -5.82
N LEU A 66 16.54 -9.51 -4.49
CA LEU A 66 17.32 -10.50 -3.73
C LEU A 66 16.94 -11.92 -4.16
N VAL A 67 15.65 -12.24 -4.20
CA VAL A 67 15.17 -13.57 -4.59
C VAL A 67 15.55 -13.88 -6.04
N ALA A 68 15.43 -12.91 -6.96
CA ALA A 68 15.84 -13.08 -8.34
C ALA A 68 17.35 -13.36 -8.48
N ALA A 69 18.18 -12.66 -7.70
CA ALA A 69 19.62 -12.90 -7.67
C ALA A 69 19.96 -14.29 -7.11
N LEU A 70 19.28 -14.71 -6.03
CA LEU A 70 19.46 -16.04 -5.43
C LEU A 70 19.03 -17.17 -6.38
N LEU A 71 17.96 -16.98 -7.15
CA LEU A 71 17.47 -17.99 -8.09
C LEU A 71 18.25 -18.00 -9.42
N GLY A 72 18.87 -16.87 -9.77
CA GLY A 72 19.68 -16.72 -10.98
C GLY A 72 21.12 -17.22 -10.81
N ASP A 73 21.66 -17.17 -9.60
CA ASP A 73 22.91 -17.84 -9.28
C ASP A 73 22.64 -19.35 -9.23
N SER A 74 23.47 -20.15 -9.91
CA SER A 74 23.30 -21.60 -9.99
C SER A 74 23.74 -22.24 -8.67
N LEU A 75 22.99 -21.96 -7.61
CA LEU A 75 23.23 -22.45 -6.26
C LEU A 75 22.78 -23.91 -6.22
N ASP A 76 23.67 -24.78 -5.73
CA ASP A 76 23.36 -26.19 -5.56
C ASP A 76 22.17 -26.28 -4.57
N PRO A 77 21.03 -26.92 -4.91
CA PRO A 77 19.89 -27.02 -4.01
C PRO A 77 20.19 -27.69 -2.65
N LEU A 78 21.37 -28.30 -2.51
CA LEU A 78 21.90 -28.85 -1.27
C LEU A 78 22.55 -27.81 -0.35
N GLU A 79 22.96 -26.63 -0.86
CA GLU A 79 23.59 -25.57 -0.07
C GLU A 79 22.59 -24.54 0.49
N ILE A 80 21.43 -24.33 -0.17
CA ILE A 80 20.46 -23.31 0.24
C ILE A 80 19.05 -23.89 0.33
N ASP A 81 18.45 -23.75 1.52
CA ASP A 81 17.05 -24.10 1.76
C ASP A 81 16.12 -22.96 1.32
N PHE A 82 15.58 -23.07 0.10
CA PHE A 82 14.58 -22.14 -0.41
C PHE A 82 13.19 -22.35 0.21
N TYR A 83 12.95 -23.47 0.89
CA TYR A 83 11.66 -23.76 1.51
C TYR A 83 11.54 -23.06 2.87
N HIS A 84 12.51 -23.18 3.76
CA HIS A 84 12.41 -22.45 5.02
C HIS A 84 13.75 -21.99 5.60
N ASP A 85 14.16 -20.78 5.22
CA ASP A 85 15.34 -20.13 5.77
C ASP A 85 14.97 -18.76 6.38
N ALA A 86 14.79 -18.76 7.70
CA ALA A 86 14.54 -17.52 8.44
C ALA A 86 15.76 -16.59 8.46
N GLU A 87 16.99 -17.10 8.36
CA GLU A 87 18.20 -16.28 8.39
C GLU A 87 18.31 -15.45 7.11
N GLN A 88 17.98 -16.05 5.96
CA GLN A 88 18.06 -15.38 4.66
C GLN A 88 16.80 -14.55 4.33
N PHE A 89 15.62 -14.96 4.81
CA PHE A 89 14.35 -14.37 4.36
C PHE A 89 13.59 -13.57 5.44
N GLN A 90 14.01 -13.57 6.71
CA GLN A 90 13.30 -12.84 7.77
C GLN A 90 14.02 -11.54 8.16
N GLY A 91 13.34 -10.40 8.00
CA GLY A 91 13.80 -9.12 8.57
C GLY A 91 15.10 -8.60 7.94
N VAL A 92 15.32 -8.90 6.66
CA VAL A 92 16.47 -8.47 5.88
C VAL A 92 16.50 -6.95 5.83
N THR A 93 17.60 -6.37 6.29
CA THR A 93 17.73 -4.91 6.43
C THR A 93 18.21 -4.30 5.12
N VAL A 94 17.39 -3.42 4.53
CA VAL A 94 17.71 -2.66 3.31
C VAL A 94 18.23 -1.27 3.66
N ILE A 95 17.61 -0.65 4.66
CA ILE A 95 17.98 0.69 5.14
C ILE A 95 18.46 0.55 6.58
N SER A 96 19.75 0.72 6.79
CA SER A 96 20.34 0.83 8.11
C SER A 96 20.13 2.24 8.67
N ASN A 97 19.70 2.31 9.93
CA ASN A 97 19.54 3.57 10.66
C ASN A 97 19.77 3.30 12.14
N ASP A 98 20.27 4.28 12.89
CA ASP A 98 20.44 4.16 14.33
C ASP A 98 19.08 4.17 15.05
N ASN A 99 18.08 4.89 14.50
CA ASN A 99 16.72 4.88 15.01
C ASN A 99 15.95 3.65 14.51
N PRO A 100 15.43 2.78 15.41
CA PRO A 100 14.66 1.60 15.03
C PRO A 100 13.44 1.90 14.15
N GLY A 101 12.78 3.05 14.37
CA GLY A 101 11.59 3.44 13.60
C GLY A 101 11.88 3.90 12.16
N LEU A 102 13.15 4.08 11.82
CA LEU A 102 13.63 4.46 10.49
C LEU A 102 14.40 3.32 9.80
N ARG A 103 14.49 2.14 10.43
CA ARG A 103 15.10 0.97 9.80
C ARG A 103 14.12 0.37 8.81
N GLY A 104 14.60 0.17 7.60
CA GLY A 104 13.85 -0.49 6.54
C GLY A 104 14.19 -1.96 6.47
N ARG A 105 13.18 -2.82 6.58
CA ARG A 105 13.33 -4.28 6.50
C ARG A 105 12.26 -4.87 5.60
N PHE A 106 12.59 -5.95 4.91
CA PHE A 106 11.61 -6.81 4.27
C PHE A 106 11.74 -8.24 4.81
N SER A 107 10.69 -9.02 4.60
CA SER A 107 10.70 -10.46 4.78
C SER A 107 10.02 -11.12 3.60
N VAL A 108 10.52 -12.27 3.16
CA VAL A 108 9.85 -13.10 2.16
C VAL A 108 9.04 -14.13 2.90
N VAL A 109 7.71 -14.12 2.71
CA VAL A 109 6.78 -15.00 3.41
C VAL A 109 6.03 -15.89 2.44
N ALA A 110 5.82 -17.12 2.85
CA ALA A 110 5.07 -18.14 2.13
C ALA A 110 4.10 -18.84 3.10
N PRO A 111 2.87 -19.17 2.70
CA PRO A 111 1.99 -20.01 3.49
C PRO A 111 2.52 -21.45 3.64
N ILE A 112 2.11 -22.12 4.71
CA ILE A 112 2.33 -23.56 4.89
C ILE A 112 1.16 -24.31 4.24
N GLU A 113 1.42 -25.02 3.14
CA GLU A 113 0.38 -25.74 2.39
C GLU A 113 -0.25 -26.91 3.17
N ALA A 114 0.46 -27.46 4.15
CA ALA A 114 -0.05 -28.52 5.02
C ALA A 114 -1.09 -28.02 6.04
N ASP A 115 -1.21 -26.70 6.23
CA ASP A 115 -2.22 -26.09 7.09
C ASP A 115 -3.46 -25.73 6.27
N PRO A 116 -4.58 -26.45 6.40
CA PRO A 116 -5.80 -26.19 5.63
C PRO A 116 -6.44 -24.83 5.97
N GLU A 117 -6.11 -24.22 7.10
CA GLU A 117 -6.61 -22.91 7.50
C GLU A 117 -5.70 -21.75 7.07
N TYR A 118 -4.53 -22.03 6.47
CA TYR A 118 -3.54 -21.03 6.05
C TYR A 118 -3.19 -20.01 7.16
N ARG A 119 -3.17 -20.45 8.42
CA ARG A 119 -2.89 -19.57 9.57
C ARG A 119 -1.41 -19.43 9.85
N GLN A 120 -0.63 -20.41 9.43
CA GLN A 120 0.81 -20.43 9.63
C GLN A 120 1.55 -19.91 8.40
N ILE A 121 2.55 -19.06 8.65
CA ILE A 121 3.46 -18.53 7.65
C ILE A 121 4.86 -19.09 7.89
N ARG A 122 5.60 -19.32 6.81
CA ARG A 122 7.03 -19.62 6.80
C ARG A 122 7.78 -18.54 6.02
N PHE A 123 9.08 -18.46 6.23
CA PHE A 123 9.96 -17.56 5.49
C PHE A 123 10.70 -18.35 4.41
N GLY A 124 10.41 -18.08 3.14
CA GLY A 124 10.91 -18.86 2.01
C GLY A 124 10.04 -18.71 0.76
N LEU A 125 10.33 -19.55 -0.24
CA LEU A 125 9.72 -19.52 -1.57
C LEU A 125 8.71 -20.68 -1.76
N ILE A 126 7.78 -20.49 -2.69
CA ILE A 126 6.88 -21.54 -3.19
C ILE A 126 7.16 -21.68 -4.68
N ASP A 127 7.05 -22.91 -5.17
CA ASP A 127 6.99 -23.18 -6.61
C ASP A 127 5.54 -23.39 -7.02
N GLU A 128 4.94 -22.37 -7.65
CA GLU A 128 3.60 -22.48 -8.23
C GLU A 128 3.57 -23.36 -9.49
N SER A 129 4.71 -23.63 -10.14
CA SER A 129 4.78 -24.43 -11.37
C SER A 129 4.49 -25.91 -11.12
N ALA A 130 4.72 -26.38 -9.90
CA ALA A 130 4.34 -27.71 -9.43
C ALA A 130 2.82 -27.88 -9.30
N ARG A 131 2.04 -26.78 -9.32
CA ARG A 131 0.57 -26.81 -9.31
C ARG A 131 0.02 -26.86 -10.73
N ILE A 132 -1.19 -27.37 -10.89
CA ILE A 132 -1.87 -27.43 -12.19
C ILE A 132 -2.05 -26.01 -12.75
N ASN A 133 -1.50 -25.79 -13.96
CA ASN A 133 -1.69 -24.54 -14.69
C ASN A 133 -3.10 -24.48 -15.29
N ILE A 134 -3.99 -23.72 -14.65
CA ILE A 134 -5.39 -23.56 -15.09
C ILE A 134 -5.46 -23.01 -16.52
N ASN A 135 -4.56 -22.11 -16.90
CA ASN A 135 -4.53 -21.54 -18.25
C ASN A 135 -4.18 -22.58 -19.33
N ALA A 136 -3.48 -23.66 -18.96
CA ALA A 136 -3.16 -24.75 -19.86
C ALA A 136 -4.35 -25.69 -20.13
N ILE A 137 -5.39 -25.68 -19.28
CA ILE A 137 -6.55 -26.59 -19.40
C ILE A 137 -7.30 -26.38 -20.72
N LEU A 138 -7.45 -25.13 -21.16
CA LEU A 138 -8.12 -24.81 -22.43
C LEU A 138 -7.36 -25.36 -23.65
N SER A 139 -6.02 -25.38 -23.58
CA SER A 139 -5.17 -25.95 -24.62
C SER A 139 -5.04 -27.47 -24.55
N LEU A 140 -5.30 -28.06 -23.38
CA LEU A 140 -5.16 -29.49 -23.14
C LEU A 140 -6.30 -30.33 -23.75
N GLN A 141 -7.28 -29.71 -24.43
CA GLN A 141 -8.43 -30.36 -25.10
C GLN A 141 -8.79 -31.67 -24.41
N LEU A 142 -9.25 -31.57 -23.16
CA LEU A 142 -9.84 -32.71 -22.45
C LEU A 142 -11.05 -33.13 -23.27
N ASP A 143 -10.82 -34.06 -24.18
CA ASP A 143 -11.77 -34.50 -25.19
C ASP A 143 -12.89 -35.20 -24.43
N THR A 144 -14.02 -34.52 -24.25
CA THR A 144 -15.20 -35.05 -23.56
C THR A 144 -15.79 -36.27 -24.27
N THR A 145 -15.32 -36.57 -25.48
CA THR A 145 -15.59 -37.77 -26.29
C THR A 145 -15.06 -39.06 -25.67
N ASP A 146 -14.10 -39.03 -24.74
CA ASP A 146 -13.62 -40.23 -24.05
C ASP A 146 -14.64 -40.78 -23.02
N PHE A 147 -15.64 -39.97 -22.62
CA PHE A 147 -16.68 -40.39 -21.68
C PHE A 147 -17.93 -41.01 -22.34
N GLU A 148 -18.12 -40.84 -23.66
CA GLU A 148 -19.32 -41.32 -24.37
C GLU A 148 -19.14 -42.72 -25.01
N ALA A 149 -17.91 -43.22 -25.12
CA ALA A 149 -17.60 -44.47 -25.84
C ALA A 149 -17.88 -45.78 -25.06
N ASP A 150 -18.22 -45.72 -23.76
CA ASP A 150 -18.42 -46.90 -22.90
C ASP A 150 -19.87 -47.08 -22.40
N MET A 151 -20.84 -46.40 -23.02
CA MET A 151 -22.24 -46.70 -22.79
C MET A 151 -22.62 -47.94 -23.62
N PRO A 152 -22.96 -49.09 -23.00
CA PRO A 152 -23.40 -50.25 -23.76
C PRO A 152 -24.70 -49.89 -24.49
N THR A 153 -24.66 -49.88 -25.81
CA THR A 153 -25.86 -49.82 -26.64
C THR A 153 -26.62 -51.12 -26.41
N ASP A 154 -27.72 -51.04 -25.67
CA ASP A 154 -28.73 -52.09 -25.55
C ASP A 154 -29.33 -52.30 -26.94
N ASP A 155 -28.75 -53.23 -27.71
CA ASP A 155 -29.20 -53.61 -29.04
C ASP A 155 -30.46 -54.47 -28.87
N GLY A 156 -31.61 -53.80 -28.86
CA GLY A 156 -32.92 -54.41 -28.83
C GLY A 156 -33.14 -55.25 -30.10
N GLY A 157 -33.06 -56.56 -29.96
CA GLY A 157 -33.42 -57.52 -31.00
C GLY A 157 -34.89 -57.44 -31.36
N ASP A 158 -35.18 -56.94 -32.57
CA ASP A 158 -36.47 -57.09 -33.25
C ASP A 158 -36.34 -58.21 -34.29
N ASP A 159 -36.57 -59.45 -33.85
CA ASP A 159 -36.75 -60.60 -34.73
C ASP A 159 -38.24 -60.68 -35.13
N GLY A 160 -38.59 -60.02 -36.24
CA GLY A 160 -39.90 -60.12 -36.88
C GLY A 160 -40.11 -61.47 -37.57
N GLY A 161 -41.16 -62.19 -37.16
CA GLY A 161 -41.68 -63.42 -37.79
C GLY A 161 -42.78 -63.18 -38.82
#